data_AF-M0MFJ3-F1
#
_entry.id   AF-M0MFJ3-F1
#
_cell.length_a   1.000
_cell.length_b   1.000
_cell.length_c   1.000
_cell.angle_alpha   90.00
_cell.angle_beta   90.00
_cell.angle_gamma   90.00
#
_symmetry.space_group_name_H-M   'P 1'
#
loop_
_entity.id
_entity.type
_entity.pdbx_description
1 polymer ?
#
loop_
_entity_poly.entity_id
_entity_poly.type
_entity_poly.pdbx_seq_one_letter_code
_entity_poly.pdbx_strand_id
1 'polypeptide(L)'
;MVEIAGYWVVRFLFRRALGIIYLTAFLVAANQYEALHGENGIFPVGDFTDRSSFRNAPGLFHVVSSDTAIAGCAWVGVGLSVLTVTGLSDVFGTLWSMLVWGGLWVLYLSFVNGGRTFYGFGWESLLLETGFLAVFLGGMATSPPDLVLWLLRWVLFRVMFGAGLIKLRGDTCWRDFTCMYYHYETQPMPNPLSWYFQKLPNWVHKASIGVHHVIELVVPFFYFAPQPIAAIAGVLTIIYQGWLMLSGNFSWLNALTIVLAISTFNDALFGALAGISAPSTTAVTPPLQIAVYGVVVVVAVLSYWPIRNMVSSGQTMNRSFDPLHLVNTYGAFGSITRERYELVIEGTTDEELTDETDWRSYEFKGKPTDTDRRPPQWAPYHLRLDWSRRKIVQNRLGSR
;
A
#
# COMPACT_ATOMS: atom_id res chain seq x y z
N MET A 1 -14.93 15.32 30.80
CA MET A 1 -15.19 15.99 29.50
C MET A 1 -14.04 15.60 28.59
N VAL A 2 -14.30 14.79 27.57
CA VAL A 2 -13.28 14.52 26.54
C VAL A 2 -13.21 15.78 25.70
N GLU A 3 -12.11 16.52 25.83
CA GLU A 3 -11.79 17.65 24.96
C GLU A 3 -11.92 17.15 23.51
N ILE A 4 -12.85 17.70 22.73
CA ILE A 4 -13.03 17.29 21.34
C ILE A 4 -11.79 17.77 20.60
N ALA A 5 -10.82 16.88 20.48
CA ALA A 5 -9.58 17.13 19.79
C ALA A 5 -9.91 17.48 18.33
N GLY A 6 -9.55 18.68 17.88
CA GLY A 6 -9.65 19.03 16.47
C GLY A 6 -8.78 18.10 15.63
N TYR A 7 -9.23 17.77 14.41
CA TYR A 7 -8.48 16.94 13.46
C TYR A 7 -8.37 17.56 12.06
N TRP A 8 -8.56 18.87 11.95
CA TRP A 8 -8.53 19.56 10.67
C TRP A 8 -7.15 19.48 10.02
N VAL A 9 -6.08 19.73 10.79
CA VAL A 9 -4.69 19.67 10.31
C VAL A 9 -4.35 18.22 9.96
N VAL A 10 -4.76 17.28 10.81
CA VAL A 10 -4.61 15.84 10.60
C VAL A 10 -5.24 15.42 9.27
N ARG A 11 -6.51 15.76 9.05
CA ARG A 11 -7.23 15.47 7.80
C ARG A 11 -6.53 16.11 6.60
N PHE A 12 -6.13 17.37 6.73
CA PHE A 12 -5.45 18.11 5.66
C PHE A 12 -4.19 17.36 5.22
N LEU A 13 -3.27 17.10 6.15
CA LEU A 13 -2.01 16.40 5.89
C LEU A 13 -2.25 14.99 5.32
N PHE A 14 -3.17 14.24 5.94
CA PHE A 14 -3.54 12.90 5.49
C PHE A 14 -3.98 12.88 4.03
N ARG A 15 -4.88 13.78 3.64
CA ARG A 15 -5.39 13.86 2.26
C ARG A 15 -4.33 14.24 1.25
N ARG A 16 -3.47 15.22 1.57
CA ARG A 16 -2.37 15.61 0.68
C ARG A 16 -1.44 14.43 0.44
N ALA A 17 -1.03 13.77 1.52
CA ALA A 17 -0.08 12.67 1.44
C ALA A 17 -0.68 11.44 0.75
N LEU A 18 -1.97 11.13 1.00
CA LEU A 18 -2.68 10.07 0.27
C LEU A 18 -2.84 10.41 -1.22
N GLY A 19 -3.10 11.67 -1.56
CA GLY A 19 -3.15 12.15 -2.95
C GLY A 19 -1.82 11.95 -3.70
N ILE A 20 -0.67 12.14 -3.03
CA ILE A 20 0.66 11.86 -3.62
C ILE A 20 0.83 10.36 -3.91
N ILE A 21 0.30 9.49 -3.05
CA ILE A 21 0.35 8.03 -3.27
C ILE A 21 -0.54 7.65 -4.45
N TYR A 22 -1.76 8.19 -4.53
CA TYR A 22 -2.63 8.00 -5.70
C TYR A 22 -1.99 8.51 -6.99
N LEU A 23 -1.36 9.69 -6.96
CA LEU A 23 -0.62 10.23 -8.10
C LEU A 23 0.47 9.26 -8.56
N THR A 24 1.25 8.72 -7.61
CA THR A 24 2.29 7.73 -7.91
C THR A 24 1.68 6.45 -8.52
N ALA A 25 0.59 5.95 -7.94
CA ALA A 25 -0.08 4.73 -8.41
C ALA A 25 -0.68 4.89 -9.81
N PHE A 26 -1.28 6.04 -10.13
CA PHE A 26 -1.81 6.33 -11.46
C PHE A 26 -0.72 6.63 -12.49
N LEU A 27 0.41 7.24 -12.11
CA LEU A 27 1.58 7.34 -12.99
C LEU A 27 2.17 5.96 -13.28
N VAL A 28 2.21 5.04 -12.29
CA VAL A 28 2.57 3.64 -12.53
C VAL A 28 1.61 3.00 -13.54
N ALA A 29 0.30 3.20 -13.38
CA ALA A 29 -0.70 2.66 -14.31
C ALA A 29 -0.53 3.25 -15.73
N ALA A 30 -0.39 4.57 -15.86
CA ALA A 30 -0.21 5.25 -17.15
C ALA A 30 1.04 4.77 -17.91
N ASN A 31 2.12 4.43 -17.20
CA ASN A 31 3.38 4.02 -17.81
C ASN A 31 3.53 2.51 -18.04
N GLN A 32 2.79 1.67 -17.32
CA GLN A 32 3.01 0.21 -17.33
C GLN A 32 1.77 -0.60 -17.72
N TYR A 33 0.56 -0.05 -17.61
CA TYR A 33 -0.64 -0.88 -17.75
C TYR A 33 -0.82 -1.40 -19.18
N GLU A 34 -0.64 -0.57 -20.19
CA GLU A 34 -0.77 -0.97 -21.61
C GLU A 34 0.19 -2.12 -21.97
N ALA A 35 1.46 -2.01 -21.60
CA ALA A 35 2.44 -3.08 -21.85
C ALA A 35 2.11 -4.40 -21.13
N LEU A 36 1.45 -4.34 -19.97
CA LEU A 36 1.12 -5.52 -19.16
C LEU A 36 -0.24 -6.12 -19.52
N HIS A 37 -1.23 -5.28 -19.83
CA HIS A 37 -2.65 -5.63 -19.90
C HIS A 37 -3.40 -4.99 -21.07
N GLY A 38 -2.74 -4.21 -21.92
CA GLY A 38 -3.36 -3.73 -23.15
C GLY A 38 -3.73 -4.87 -24.10
N GLU A 39 -4.33 -4.55 -25.24
CA GLU A 39 -4.80 -5.53 -26.22
C GLU A 39 -3.68 -6.48 -26.67
N ASN A 40 -2.45 -5.97 -26.76
CA ASN A 40 -1.23 -6.74 -27.08
C ASN A 40 -0.30 -6.93 -25.88
N GLY A 41 -0.80 -6.75 -24.65
CA GLY A 41 -0.02 -6.88 -23.43
C GLY A 41 0.30 -8.33 -23.06
N ILE A 42 1.15 -8.53 -22.04
CA ILE A 42 1.52 -9.87 -21.54
C ILE A 42 0.29 -10.68 -21.09
N PHE A 43 -0.69 -10.02 -20.46
CA PHE A 43 -1.99 -10.59 -20.07
C PHE A 43 -3.13 -9.67 -20.52
N PRO A 44 -3.60 -9.79 -21.78
CA PRO A 44 -4.55 -8.88 -22.37
C PRO A 44 -5.84 -8.68 -21.55
N VAL A 45 -6.40 -7.46 -21.57
CA VAL A 45 -7.61 -7.13 -20.82
C VAL A 45 -8.85 -7.90 -21.29
N GLY A 46 -8.91 -8.34 -22.55
CA GLY A 46 -10.00 -9.19 -23.04
C GLY A 46 -10.14 -10.51 -22.26
N ASP A 47 -9.01 -11.14 -21.88
CA ASP A 47 -9.02 -12.31 -21.01
C ASP A 47 -9.58 -12.03 -19.61
N PHE A 48 -9.59 -10.76 -19.19
CA PHE A 48 -10.20 -10.37 -17.93
C PHE A 48 -11.72 -10.37 -18.03
N THR A 49 -12.28 -9.67 -19.03
CA THR A 49 -13.73 -9.52 -19.21
C THR A 49 -14.43 -10.85 -19.50
N ASP A 50 -13.75 -11.76 -20.19
CA ASP A 50 -14.32 -13.07 -20.55
C ASP A 50 -14.38 -14.04 -19.35
N ARG A 51 -13.42 -13.91 -18.42
CA ARG A 51 -13.23 -14.87 -17.31
C ARG A 51 -13.77 -14.39 -15.98
N SER A 52 -14.27 -13.17 -15.89
CA SER A 52 -14.75 -12.61 -14.63
C SER A 52 -15.99 -11.76 -14.83
N SER A 53 -17.01 -12.00 -14.01
CA SER A 53 -18.20 -11.17 -14.00
C SER A 53 -17.97 -9.87 -13.23
N PHE A 54 -18.75 -8.84 -13.54
CA PHE A 54 -18.75 -7.58 -12.79
C PHE A 54 -18.97 -7.77 -11.29
N ARG A 55 -19.74 -8.79 -10.88
CA ARG A 55 -19.97 -9.09 -9.46
C ARG A 55 -18.72 -9.56 -8.73
N ASN A 56 -17.82 -10.28 -9.41
CA ASN A 56 -16.62 -10.85 -8.81
C ASN A 56 -15.40 -9.93 -8.92
N ALA A 57 -15.42 -9.01 -9.88
CA ALA A 57 -14.33 -8.07 -10.12
C ALA A 57 -14.89 -6.75 -10.69
N PRO A 58 -15.60 -5.94 -9.88
CA PRO A 58 -16.25 -4.73 -10.34
C PRO A 58 -15.23 -3.69 -10.83
N GLY A 59 -15.58 -2.97 -11.89
CA GLY A 59 -14.70 -1.96 -12.47
C GLY A 59 -15.22 -1.46 -13.82
N LEU A 60 -14.68 -0.34 -14.27
CA LEU A 60 -15.04 0.29 -15.54
C LEU A 60 -14.61 -0.54 -16.75
N PHE A 61 -13.60 -1.42 -16.59
CA PHE A 61 -13.01 -2.16 -17.70
C PHE A 61 -13.89 -3.30 -18.27
N HIS A 62 -15.05 -3.56 -17.64
CA HIS A 62 -16.11 -4.38 -18.25
C HIS A 62 -16.84 -3.65 -19.40
N VAL A 63 -16.79 -2.32 -19.41
CA VAL A 63 -17.45 -1.47 -20.42
C VAL A 63 -16.42 -0.75 -21.28
N VAL A 64 -15.26 -0.44 -20.69
CA VAL A 64 -14.16 0.30 -21.33
C VAL A 64 -12.97 -0.63 -21.51
N SER A 65 -12.81 -1.22 -22.69
CA SER A 65 -11.76 -2.23 -22.95
C SER A 65 -10.64 -1.77 -23.89
N SER A 66 -10.78 -0.66 -24.61
CA SER A 66 -9.74 -0.22 -25.54
C SER A 66 -8.56 0.43 -24.83
N ASP A 67 -7.36 0.21 -25.37
CA ASP A 67 -6.10 0.72 -24.81
C ASP A 67 -6.13 2.24 -24.59
N THR A 68 -6.64 3.00 -25.57
CA THR A 68 -6.79 4.45 -25.47
C THR A 68 -7.69 4.88 -24.31
N ALA A 69 -8.78 4.15 -24.09
CA ALA A 69 -9.74 4.52 -23.05
C ALA A 69 -9.24 4.13 -21.65
N ILE A 70 -8.53 3.01 -21.53
CA ILE A 70 -7.83 2.61 -20.30
C ILE A 70 -6.70 3.59 -19.97
N ALA A 71 -5.90 4.00 -20.96
CA ALA A 71 -4.88 5.04 -20.80
C ALA A 71 -5.52 6.38 -20.37
N GLY A 72 -6.65 6.73 -20.97
CA GLY A 72 -7.47 7.87 -20.56
C GLY A 72 -7.89 7.80 -19.08
N CYS A 73 -8.34 6.64 -18.61
CA CYS A 73 -8.67 6.42 -17.20
C CYS A 73 -7.46 6.63 -16.27
N ALA A 74 -6.26 6.21 -16.68
CA ALA A 74 -5.04 6.42 -15.90
C ALA A 74 -4.72 7.93 -15.79
N TRP A 75 -4.77 8.66 -16.89
CA TRP A 75 -4.50 10.11 -16.92
C TRP A 75 -5.58 10.94 -16.21
N VAL A 76 -6.84 10.54 -16.27
CA VAL A 76 -7.90 11.14 -15.44
C VAL A 76 -7.59 10.91 -13.96
N GLY A 77 -7.14 9.71 -13.58
CA GLY A 77 -6.67 9.41 -12.22
C GLY A 77 -5.50 10.29 -11.79
N VAL A 78 -4.53 10.55 -12.68
CA VAL A 78 -3.44 11.52 -12.45
C VAL A 78 -4.01 12.91 -12.19
N GLY A 79 -4.91 13.40 -13.04
CA GLY A 79 -5.53 14.73 -12.90
C GLY A 79 -6.29 14.89 -11.59
N LEU A 80 -7.14 13.91 -11.22
CA LEU A 80 -7.85 13.90 -9.94
C LEU A 80 -6.88 13.85 -8.76
N SER A 81 -5.77 13.11 -8.87
CA SER A 81 -4.75 13.06 -7.82
C SER A 81 -4.10 14.42 -7.62
N VAL A 82 -3.75 15.13 -8.70
CA VAL A 82 -3.23 16.51 -8.64
C VAL A 82 -4.24 17.47 -7.98
N LEU A 83 -5.55 17.35 -8.26
CA LEU A 83 -6.58 18.13 -7.56
C LEU A 83 -6.59 17.85 -6.04
N THR A 84 -6.44 16.58 -5.65
CA THR A 84 -6.33 16.19 -4.22
C THR A 84 -5.01 16.54 -3.57
N VAL A 85 -3.93 16.81 -4.32
CA VAL A 85 -2.65 17.28 -3.76
C VAL A 85 -2.67 18.80 -3.59
N THR A 86 -3.22 19.54 -4.57
CA THR A 86 -3.22 21.01 -4.60
C THR A 86 -4.17 21.68 -3.59
N GLY A 87 -5.36 21.13 -3.38
CA GLY A 87 -6.32 21.66 -2.39
C GLY A 87 -7.73 21.67 -2.93
N LEU A 88 -7.80 21.76 -4.25
CA LEU A 88 -8.99 22.08 -5.02
C LEU A 88 -10.09 21.05 -4.86
N SER A 89 -9.76 19.78 -4.57
CA SER A 89 -10.76 18.75 -4.23
C SER A 89 -11.63 19.12 -3.03
N ASP A 90 -11.11 19.92 -2.09
CA ASP A 90 -11.74 20.13 -0.79
C ASP A 90 -12.39 21.52 -0.67
N VAL A 91 -12.10 22.43 -1.61
CA VAL A 91 -12.53 23.84 -1.58
C VAL A 91 -14.02 23.97 -1.94
N PHE A 92 -14.50 23.24 -2.94
CA PHE A 92 -15.88 23.37 -3.46
C PHE A 92 -16.94 22.61 -2.65
N GLY A 93 -16.65 22.32 -1.38
CA GLY A 93 -17.56 21.68 -0.44
C GLY A 93 -17.49 20.15 -0.38
N THR A 94 -18.27 19.60 0.54
CA THR A 94 -18.22 18.17 0.91
C THR A 94 -18.59 17.24 -0.25
N LEU A 95 -19.66 17.54 -1.00
CA LEU A 95 -20.10 16.67 -2.09
C LEU A 95 -19.03 16.59 -3.20
N TRP A 96 -18.43 17.72 -3.58
CA TRP A 96 -17.35 17.74 -4.56
C TRP A 96 -16.15 16.92 -4.11
N SER A 97 -15.72 17.08 -2.86
CA SER A 97 -14.64 16.28 -2.27
C SER A 97 -14.96 14.79 -2.31
N MET A 98 -16.18 14.38 -1.94
CA MET A 98 -16.64 12.99 -2.03
C MET A 98 -16.59 12.45 -3.46
N LEU A 99 -17.01 13.24 -4.46
CA LEU A 99 -17.00 12.84 -5.86
C LEU A 99 -15.57 12.65 -6.40
N VAL A 100 -14.64 13.54 -6.05
CA VAL A 100 -13.23 13.43 -6.48
C VAL A 100 -12.58 12.19 -5.86
N TRP A 101 -12.72 11.98 -4.55
CA TRP A 101 -12.19 10.79 -3.87
C TRP A 101 -12.87 9.50 -4.34
N GLY A 102 -14.19 9.53 -4.57
CA GLY A 102 -14.94 8.41 -5.12
C GLY A 102 -14.50 8.06 -6.54
N GLY A 103 -14.23 9.08 -7.37
CA GLY A 103 -13.69 8.91 -8.72
C GLY A 103 -12.30 8.27 -8.70
N LEU A 104 -11.39 8.75 -7.85
CA LEU A 104 -10.06 8.14 -7.65
C LEU A 104 -10.20 6.66 -7.24
N TRP A 105 -11.09 6.37 -6.30
CA TRP A 105 -11.31 5.02 -5.82
C TRP A 105 -11.88 4.09 -6.90
N VAL A 106 -12.92 4.51 -7.63
CA VAL A 106 -13.53 3.70 -8.71
C VAL A 106 -12.54 3.44 -9.86
N LEU A 107 -11.80 4.48 -10.27
CA LEU A 107 -10.77 4.33 -11.31
C LEU A 107 -9.70 3.34 -10.86
N TYR A 108 -9.18 3.50 -9.65
CA TYR A 108 -8.12 2.63 -9.15
C TYR A 108 -8.60 1.20 -8.90
N LEU A 109 -9.84 1.01 -8.44
CA LEU A 109 -10.47 -0.31 -8.29
C LEU A 109 -10.52 -1.03 -9.64
N SER A 110 -10.83 -0.30 -10.72
CA SER A 110 -10.86 -0.84 -12.08
C SER A 110 -9.47 -1.36 -12.49
N PHE A 111 -8.41 -0.62 -12.20
CA PHE A 111 -7.03 -1.06 -12.44
C PHE A 111 -6.64 -2.28 -11.60
N VAL A 112 -7.01 -2.31 -10.32
CA VAL A 112 -6.68 -3.44 -9.44
C VAL A 112 -7.38 -4.71 -9.87
N ASN A 113 -8.69 -4.63 -10.16
CA ASN A 113 -9.48 -5.79 -10.57
C ASN A 113 -9.11 -6.28 -11.98
N GLY A 114 -8.87 -5.35 -12.93
CA GLY A 114 -8.42 -5.70 -14.28
C GLY A 114 -6.99 -6.26 -14.33
N GLY A 115 -6.09 -5.74 -13.49
CA GLY A 115 -4.66 -6.07 -13.53
C GLY A 115 -4.25 -7.38 -12.85
N ARG A 116 -5.15 -8.04 -12.12
CA ARG A 116 -4.97 -9.39 -11.53
C ARG A 116 -3.57 -9.63 -10.94
N THR A 117 -2.75 -10.47 -11.57
CA THR A 117 -1.44 -10.91 -11.08
C THR A 117 -0.48 -9.76 -10.79
N PHE A 118 -0.46 -8.72 -11.64
CA PHE A 118 0.43 -7.58 -11.46
C PHE A 118 -0.08 -6.55 -10.45
N TYR A 119 -1.35 -6.65 -10.04
CA TYR A 119 -2.02 -5.80 -9.05
C TYR A 119 -2.43 -6.56 -7.77
N GLY A 120 -2.06 -7.84 -7.65
CA GLY A 120 -2.40 -8.70 -6.50
C GLY A 120 -1.52 -8.49 -5.27
N PHE A 121 -1.10 -7.27 -4.99
CA PHE A 121 -0.23 -6.94 -3.86
C PHE A 121 -0.99 -6.24 -2.73
N GLY A 122 -0.60 -6.50 -1.48
CA GLY A 122 -1.32 -5.99 -0.31
C GLY A 122 -1.41 -4.46 -0.25
N TRP A 123 -0.42 -3.75 -0.80
CA TRP A 123 -0.45 -2.28 -0.87
C TRP A 123 -1.47 -1.71 -1.86
N GLU A 124 -1.93 -2.51 -2.84
CA GLU A 124 -2.97 -2.10 -3.80
C GLU A 124 -4.33 -2.14 -3.08
N SER A 125 -4.63 -3.25 -2.38
CA SER A 125 -5.82 -3.36 -1.53
C SER A 125 -5.81 -2.38 -0.36
N LEU A 126 -4.63 -2.07 0.21
CA LEU A 126 -4.49 -1.05 1.24
C LEU A 126 -4.84 0.34 0.73
N LEU A 127 -4.41 0.68 -0.49
CA LEU A 127 -4.72 1.96 -1.12
C LEU A 127 -6.21 2.08 -1.43
N LEU A 128 -6.85 1.01 -1.94
CA LEU A 128 -8.30 0.97 -2.14
C LEU A 128 -9.08 1.19 -0.85
N GLU A 129 -8.74 0.46 0.20
CA GLU A 129 -9.43 0.56 1.48
C GLU A 129 -9.26 1.95 2.10
N THR A 130 -8.04 2.49 2.06
CA THR A 130 -7.72 3.82 2.60
C THR A 130 -8.40 4.94 1.80
N GLY A 131 -8.41 4.83 0.47
CA GLY A 131 -9.08 5.77 -0.42
C GLY A 131 -10.60 5.75 -0.30
N PHE A 132 -11.20 4.58 -0.08
CA PHE A 132 -12.63 4.47 0.20
C PHE A 132 -13.01 5.27 1.45
N LEU A 133 -12.25 5.14 2.53
CA LEU A 133 -12.49 5.92 3.76
C LEU A 133 -12.28 7.43 3.53
N ALA A 134 -11.33 7.82 2.69
CA ALA A 134 -11.03 9.23 2.40
C ALA A 134 -12.20 10.00 1.75
N VAL A 135 -13.10 9.28 1.06
CA VAL A 135 -14.37 9.83 0.53
C VAL A 135 -15.15 10.54 1.63
N PHE A 136 -15.20 9.96 2.84
CA PHE A 136 -16.08 10.43 3.91
C PHE A 136 -15.45 11.47 4.84
N LEU A 137 -14.27 12.04 4.51
CA LEU A 137 -13.57 13.01 5.36
C LEU A 137 -14.10 14.47 5.27
N GLY A 138 -15.13 14.74 4.47
CA GLY A 138 -15.79 16.06 4.35
C GLY A 138 -14.99 17.11 3.55
N GLY A 139 -15.55 18.29 3.30
CA GLY A 139 -14.86 19.40 2.62
C GLY A 139 -14.01 20.27 3.56
N MET A 140 -13.19 21.17 3.02
CA MET A 140 -12.25 22.01 3.78
C MET A 140 -12.92 22.80 4.93
N ALA A 141 -14.10 23.36 4.66
CA ALA A 141 -14.87 24.15 5.64
C ALA A 141 -15.68 23.31 6.64
N THR A 142 -15.80 21.99 6.43
CA THR A 142 -16.57 21.09 7.30
C THR A 142 -15.65 20.47 8.35
N SER A 143 -16.14 20.35 9.59
CA SER A 143 -15.45 19.64 10.66
C SER A 143 -15.15 18.20 10.21
N PRO A 144 -13.91 17.71 10.34
CA PRO A 144 -13.57 16.33 10.00
C PRO A 144 -14.44 15.33 10.79
N PRO A 145 -15.00 14.30 10.15
CA PRO A 145 -15.69 13.25 10.90
C PRO A 145 -14.70 12.38 11.66
N ASP A 146 -14.64 12.54 12.99
CA ASP A 146 -13.71 11.82 13.87
C ASP A 146 -13.74 10.31 13.65
N LEU A 147 -14.94 9.74 13.51
CA LEU A 147 -15.13 8.29 13.32
C LEU A 147 -14.36 7.76 12.12
N VAL A 148 -14.25 8.51 11.03
CA VAL A 148 -13.48 8.08 9.85
C VAL A 148 -11.98 8.00 10.17
N LEU A 149 -11.46 8.91 10.99
CA LEU A 149 -10.07 8.85 11.47
C LEU A 149 -9.85 7.64 12.38
N TRP A 150 -10.83 7.28 13.22
CA TRP A 150 -10.77 6.04 14.00
C TRP A 150 -10.79 4.78 13.10
N LEU A 151 -11.56 4.79 12.02
CA LEU A 151 -11.53 3.72 11.01
C LEU A 151 -10.16 3.64 10.32
N LEU A 152 -9.52 4.78 10.03
CA LEU A 152 -8.15 4.81 9.49
C LEU A 152 -7.12 4.26 10.48
N ARG A 153 -7.27 4.55 11.79
CA ARG A 153 -6.46 3.91 12.85
C ARG A 153 -6.70 2.39 12.90
N TRP A 154 -7.92 1.93 12.63
CA TRP A 154 -8.22 0.50 12.50
C TRP A 154 -7.55 -0.15 11.28
N VAL A 155 -7.48 0.54 10.15
CA VAL A 155 -6.66 0.09 9.00
C VAL A 155 -5.20 -0.01 9.41
N LEU A 156 -4.64 1.04 10.03
CA LEU A 156 -3.26 1.07 10.50
C LEU A 156 -2.94 -0.08 11.46
N PHE A 157 -3.83 -0.32 12.43
CA PHE A 157 -3.72 -1.42 13.37
C PHE A 157 -3.60 -2.75 12.64
N ARG A 158 -4.51 -3.03 11.69
CA ARG A 158 -4.48 -4.29 10.92
C ARG A 158 -3.23 -4.45 10.08
N VAL A 159 -2.69 -3.36 9.52
CA VAL A 159 -1.42 -3.37 8.79
C VAL A 159 -0.27 -3.80 9.70
N MET A 160 -0.10 -3.09 10.82
CA MET A 160 1.03 -3.29 11.71
C MET A 160 0.92 -4.59 12.50
N PHE A 161 -0.22 -4.82 13.14
CA PHE A 161 -0.47 -6.01 13.94
C PHE A 161 -0.52 -7.28 13.08
N GLY A 162 -1.16 -7.20 11.91
CA GLY A 162 -1.19 -8.31 10.95
C GLY A 162 0.21 -8.70 10.47
N ALA A 163 1.09 -7.72 10.21
CA ALA A 163 2.49 -7.95 9.85
C ALA A 163 3.31 -8.57 10.99
N GLY A 164 3.12 -8.12 12.24
CA GLY A 164 3.80 -8.70 13.39
C GLY A 164 3.37 -10.16 13.64
N LEU A 165 2.06 -10.43 13.59
CA LEU A 165 1.53 -11.77 13.84
C LEU A 165 1.99 -12.78 12.79
N ILE A 166 2.02 -12.40 11.51
CA ILE A 166 2.45 -13.32 10.45
C ILE A 166 3.94 -13.65 10.56
N LYS A 167 4.77 -12.73 11.06
CA LYS A 167 6.19 -12.98 11.34
C LYS A 167 6.36 -13.96 12.50
N LEU A 168 5.62 -13.76 13.59
CA LEU A 168 5.62 -14.70 14.71
C LEU A 168 5.09 -16.09 14.35
N ARG A 169 4.18 -16.20 13.39
CA ARG A 169 3.52 -17.48 13.05
C ARG A 169 4.15 -18.20 11.86
N GLY A 170 4.73 -17.45 10.94
CA GLY A 170 5.40 -18.00 9.77
C GLY A 170 6.72 -18.63 10.15
N ASP A 171 7.79 -17.98 9.74
CA ASP A 171 9.14 -18.51 9.85
C ASP A 171 9.66 -18.61 11.29
N THR A 172 10.32 -19.73 11.63
CA THR A 172 11.01 -19.89 12.91
C THR A 172 12.12 -18.86 13.10
N CYS A 173 12.74 -18.38 12.02
CA CYS A 173 13.81 -17.39 12.12
C CYS A 173 13.39 -16.07 12.80
N TRP A 174 12.08 -15.75 12.84
CA TRP A 174 11.59 -14.56 13.52
C TRP A 174 11.64 -14.75 15.04
N ARG A 175 11.35 -15.97 15.50
CA ARG A 175 11.40 -16.37 16.91
C ARG A 175 12.83 -16.61 17.39
N ASP A 176 13.69 -17.08 16.48
CA ASP A 176 15.12 -17.32 16.76
C ASP A 176 15.98 -16.06 16.59
N PHE A 177 15.39 -14.94 16.18
CA PHE A 177 16.06 -13.66 15.93
C PHE A 177 17.17 -13.75 14.86
N THR A 178 16.95 -14.53 13.79
CA THR A 178 17.94 -14.73 12.71
C THR A 178 17.44 -14.30 11.33
N CYS A 179 16.17 -13.94 11.16
CA CYS A 179 15.62 -13.58 9.83
C CYS A 179 16.39 -12.47 9.10
N MET A 180 16.89 -11.47 9.83
CA MET A 180 17.58 -10.33 9.24
C MET A 180 19.00 -10.65 8.78
N TYR A 181 19.53 -11.84 9.09
CA TYR A 181 20.77 -12.34 8.49
C TYR A 181 20.64 -12.60 6.99
N TYR A 182 19.41 -12.87 6.52
CA TYR A 182 19.15 -13.22 5.13
C TYR A 182 18.36 -12.12 4.41
N HIS A 183 17.46 -11.44 5.13
CA HIS A 183 16.47 -10.55 4.51
C HIS A 183 17.07 -9.48 3.60
N TYR A 184 18.13 -8.78 4.03
CA TYR A 184 18.65 -7.65 3.25
C TYR A 184 19.30 -8.09 1.93
N GLU A 185 19.87 -9.29 1.90
CA GLU A 185 20.47 -9.90 0.71
C GLU A 185 19.40 -10.48 -0.23
N THR A 186 18.39 -11.15 0.33
CA THR A 186 17.41 -11.91 -0.45
C THR A 186 16.09 -11.17 -0.70
N GLN A 187 15.95 -9.92 -0.23
CA GLN A 187 14.74 -9.12 -0.40
C GLN A 187 14.35 -8.89 -1.88
N PRO A 188 13.05 -8.67 -2.20
CA PRO A 188 12.59 -8.68 -3.59
C PRO A 188 13.25 -7.62 -4.45
N MET A 189 13.38 -6.41 -3.90
CA MET A 189 13.92 -5.25 -4.58
C MET A 189 14.86 -4.53 -3.61
N PRO A 190 16.16 -4.85 -3.61
CA PRO A 190 17.12 -4.10 -2.83
C PRO A 190 17.21 -2.67 -3.35
N ASN A 191 17.71 -1.78 -2.51
CA ASN A 191 17.94 -0.38 -2.81
C ASN A 191 19.45 -0.06 -2.59
N PRO A 192 19.88 1.20 -2.79
CA PRO A 192 21.29 1.57 -2.71
C PRO A 192 21.94 1.33 -1.33
N LEU A 193 21.15 1.21 -0.26
CA LEU A 193 21.64 1.03 1.11
C LEU A 193 21.56 -0.43 1.58
N SER A 194 20.76 -1.28 0.94
CA SER A 194 20.54 -2.67 1.34
C SER A 194 21.83 -3.47 1.58
N TRP A 195 22.87 -3.24 0.76
CA TRP A 195 24.18 -3.88 0.94
C TRP A 195 24.84 -3.50 2.27
N TYR A 196 24.80 -2.23 2.65
CA TYR A 196 25.35 -1.75 3.93
C TYR A 196 24.57 -2.31 5.11
N PHE A 197 23.23 -2.39 4.99
CA PHE A 197 22.39 -3.01 5.99
C PHE A 197 22.77 -4.48 6.20
N GLN A 198 22.99 -5.25 5.12
CA GLN A 198 23.42 -6.65 5.22
C GLN A 198 24.74 -6.81 5.99
N LYS A 199 25.66 -5.86 5.85
CA LYS A 199 26.97 -5.87 6.52
C LYS A 199 26.95 -5.44 7.99
N LEU A 200 25.79 -5.05 8.55
CA LEU A 200 25.71 -4.71 9.96
C LEU A 200 26.03 -5.92 10.86
N PRO A 201 26.60 -5.71 12.06
CA PRO A 201 26.89 -6.80 12.98
C PRO A 201 25.65 -7.61 13.38
N ASN A 202 25.83 -8.90 13.64
CA ASN A 202 24.74 -9.82 14.00
C ASN A 202 23.89 -9.39 15.20
N TRP A 203 24.45 -8.64 16.14
CA TRP A 203 23.69 -8.11 17.28
C TRP A 203 22.69 -7.01 16.85
N VAL A 204 23.03 -6.21 15.82
CA VAL A 204 22.13 -5.19 15.25
C VAL A 204 20.96 -5.87 14.54
N HIS A 205 21.23 -6.94 13.79
CA HIS A 205 20.21 -7.77 13.14
C HIS A 205 19.26 -8.43 14.14
N LYS A 206 19.78 -8.92 15.27
CA LYS A 206 18.94 -9.43 16.36
C LYS A 206 18.12 -8.32 16.99
N ALA A 207 18.74 -7.18 17.31
CA ALA A 207 18.06 -6.04 17.91
C ALA A 207 16.94 -5.50 17.01
N SER A 208 17.16 -5.43 15.69
CA SER A 208 16.15 -4.97 14.73
C SER A 208 14.94 -5.89 14.72
N ILE A 209 15.11 -7.22 14.82
CA ILE A 209 13.99 -8.15 14.96
C ILE A 209 13.20 -7.87 16.25
N GLY A 210 13.87 -7.59 17.38
CA GLY A 210 13.19 -7.18 18.61
C GLY A 210 12.37 -5.91 18.42
N VAL A 211 12.93 -4.90 17.75
CA VAL A 211 12.22 -3.66 17.41
C VAL A 211 11.01 -3.95 16.51
N HIS A 212 11.14 -4.80 15.50
CA HIS A 212 10.01 -5.22 14.66
C HIS A 212 8.87 -5.78 15.52
N HIS A 213 9.17 -6.73 16.42
CA HIS A 213 8.15 -7.31 17.30
C HIS A 213 7.45 -6.26 18.16
N VAL A 214 8.20 -5.34 18.79
CA VAL A 214 7.61 -4.31 19.64
C VAL A 214 6.74 -3.34 18.82
N ILE A 215 7.27 -2.81 17.72
CA ILE A 215 6.57 -1.82 16.90
C ILE A 215 5.36 -2.42 16.18
N GLU A 216 5.40 -3.69 15.81
CA GLU A 216 4.30 -4.33 15.08
C GLU A 216 3.29 -5.01 15.99
N LEU A 217 3.66 -5.47 17.19
CA LEU A 217 2.74 -6.22 18.06
C LEU A 217 2.28 -5.44 19.29
N VAL A 218 3.06 -4.48 19.78
CA VAL A 218 2.74 -3.76 21.02
C VAL A 218 2.27 -2.34 20.72
N VAL A 219 3.03 -1.59 19.91
CA VAL A 219 2.71 -0.21 19.55
C VAL A 219 1.29 -0.02 18.97
N PRO A 220 0.73 -0.94 18.17
CA PRO A 220 -0.59 -0.70 17.57
C PRO A 220 -1.73 -0.54 18.55
N PHE A 221 -1.66 -1.17 19.73
CA PHE A 221 -2.67 -1.01 20.77
C PHE A 221 -2.75 0.44 21.29
N PHE A 222 -1.66 1.18 21.20
CA PHE A 222 -1.59 2.57 21.65
C PHE A 222 -2.13 3.58 20.64
N TYR A 223 -2.44 3.18 19.40
CA TYR A 223 -3.10 4.08 18.42
C TYR A 223 -4.47 4.58 18.90
N PHE A 224 -5.10 3.85 19.81
CA PHE A 224 -6.42 4.13 20.36
C PHE A 224 -6.37 4.76 21.76
N ALA A 225 -5.17 4.97 22.32
CA ALA A 225 -4.98 5.60 23.61
C ALA A 225 -5.28 7.12 23.56
N PRO A 226 -5.56 7.76 24.70
CA PRO A 226 -5.63 9.22 24.77
C PRO A 226 -4.31 9.89 24.35
N GLN A 227 -4.39 11.14 23.90
CA GLN A 227 -3.18 11.93 23.63
C GLN A 227 -2.42 12.22 24.93
N PRO A 228 -1.06 12.27 24.90
CA PRO A 228 -0.18 12.20 23.73
C PRO A 228 0.25 10.77 23.32
N ILE A 229 -0.26 9.73 23.99
CA ILE A 229 0.21 8.35 23.80
C ILE A 229 -0.03 7.87 22.36
N ALA A 230 -1.20 8.18 21.79
CA ALA A 230 -1.49 7.86 20.39
C ALA A 230 -0.52 8.54 19.41
N ALA A 231 -0.20 9.82 19.60
CA ALA A 231 0.78 10.51 18.76
C ALA A 231 2.18 9.91 18.90
N ILE A 232 2.62 9.53 20.11
CA ILE A 232 3.91 8.83 20.31
C ILE A 232 3.93 7.51 19.53
N ALA A 233 2.86 6.71 19.61
CA ALA A 233 2.73 5.48 18.84
C ALA A 233 2.77 5.74 17.32
N GLY A 234 2.13 6.82 16.86
CA GLY A 234 2.21 7.33 15.49
C GLY A 234 3.64 7.65 15.05
N VAL A 235 4.36 8.45 15.84
CA VAL A 235 5.76 8.82 15.56
C VAL A 235 6.67 7.59 15.49
N LEU A 236 6.54 6.67 16.45
CA LEU A 236 7.30 5.41 16.43
C LEU A 236 7.04 4.60 15.16
N THR A 237 5.78 4.57 14.73
CA THR A 237 5.38 3.91 13.47
C THR A 237 5.98 4.61 12.26
N ILE A 238 5.94 5.95 12.21
CA ILE A 238 6.53 6.73 11.11
C ILE A 238 8.03 6.49 11.00
N ILE A 239 8.76 6.54 12.12
CA ILE A 239 10.20 6.29 12.17
C ILE A 239 10.51 4.86 11.69
N TYR A 240 9.75 3.88 12.18
CA TYR A 240 9.92 2.48 11.78
C TYR A 240 9.68 2.27 10.28
N GLN A 241 8.62 2.84 9.72
CA GLN A 241 8.33 2.74 8.28
C GLN A 241 9.40 3.46 7.44
N GLY A 242 9.93 4.59 7.91
CA GLY A 242 11.07 5.28 7.29
C GLY A 242 12.34 4.42 7.29
N TRP A 243 12.63 3.73 8.40
CA TRP A 243 13.75 2.78 8.48
C TRP A 243 13.62 1.65 7.47
N LEU A 244 12.41 1.07 7.32
CA LEU A 244 12.17 0.05 6.31
C LEU A 244 12.43 0.57 4.88
N MET A 245 11.96 1.78 4.55
CA MET A 245 12.21 2.41 3.24
C MET A 245 13.69 2.67 2.97
N LEU A 246 14.49 2.94 4.01
CA LEU A 246 15.95 3.07 3.86
C LEU A 246 16.61 1.73 3.54
N SER A 247 16.04 0.61 3.99
CA SER A 247 16.67 -0.71 3.87
C SER A 247 16.29 -1.50 2.61
N GLY A 248 15.20 -1.12 1.94
CA GLY A 248 14.68 -1.82 0.76
C GLY A 248 13.62 -1.03 -0.01
N ASN A 249 13.32 -1.47 -1.23
CA ASN A 249 12.22 -0.92 -2.02
C ASN A 249 10.95 -1.77 -1.77
N PHE A 250 9.86 -1.16 -1.27
CA PHE A 250 8.59 -1.86 -0.97
C PHE A 250 7.37 -1.14 -1.56
N SER A 251 7.50 -0.61 -2.78
CA SER A 251 6.43 0.17 -3.42
C SER A 251 5.95 1.30 -2.48
N TRP A 252 4.67 1.66 -2.48
CA TRP A 252 4.08 2.62 -1.55
C TRP A 252 3.60 2.00 -0.23
N LEU A 253 3.92 0.73 0.11
CA LEU A 253 3.44 0.10 1.34
C LEU A 253 3.83 0.91 2.59
N ASN A 254 5.12 1.20 2.74
CA ASN A 254 5.62 1.94 3.90
C ASN A 254 5.12 3.38 3.89
N ALA A 255 5.17 4.05 2.73
CA ALA A 255 4.67 5.41 2.57
C ALA A 255 3.18 5.52 2.95
N LEU A 256 2.34 4.59 2.51
CA LEU A 256 0.92 4.54 2.85
C LEU A 256 0.70 4.26 4.34
N THR A 257 1.54 3.44 4.96
CA THR A 257 1.50 3.18 6.40
C THR A 257 1.89 4.44 7.21
N ILE A 258 2.86 5.23 6.73
CA ILE A 258 3.19 6.55 7.29
C ILE A 258 1.99 7.50 7.18
N VAL A 259 1.33 7.54 6.02
CA VAL A 259 0.12 8.36 5.82
C VAL A 259 -0.99 7.94 6.79
N LEU A 260 -1.23 6.65 6.95
CA LEU A 260 -2.20 6.14 7.94
C LEU A 260 -1.83 6.53 9.38
N ALA A 261 -0.55 6.54 9.74
CA ALA A 261 -0.08 6.98 11.05
C ALA A 261 -0.41 8.45 11.38
N ILE A 262 -0.62 9.31 10.37
CA ILE A 262 -1.10 10.69 10.56
C ILE A 262 -2.43 10.73 11.32
N SER A 263 -3.29 9.71 11.15
CA SER A 263 -4.59 9.63 11.85
C SER A 263 -4.47 9.54 13.38
N THR A 264 -3.30 9.18 13.91
CA THR A 264 -3.06 9.03 15.37
C THR A 264 -2.78 10.35 16.09
N PHE A 265 -2.57 11.44 15.35
CA PHE A 265 -2.30 12.77 15.90
C PHE A 265 -3.60 13.56 16.15
N ASN A 266 -3.50 14.74 16.77
CA ASN A 266 -4.58 15.73 16.84
C ASN A 266 -4.05 17.16 16.64
N ASP A 267 -4.95 18.09 16.36
CA ASP A 267 -4.62 19.49 16.09
C ASP A 267 -4.03 20.20 17.31
N ALA A 268 -4.41 19.82 18.53
CA ALA A 268 -3.87 20.42 19.76
C ALA A 268 -2.34 20.22 19.85
N LEU A 269 -1.84 19.05 19.45
CA LEU A 269 -0.40 18.79 19.41
C LEU A 269 0.31 19.63 18.34
N PHE A 270 -0.31 19.82 17.17
CA PHE A 270 0.23 20.70 16.13
C PHE A 270 0.25 22.17 16.56
N GLY A 271 -0.78 22.62 17.29
CA GLY A 271 -0.81 23.94 17.91
C GLY A 271 0.30 24.11 18.93
N ALA A 272 0.51 23.12 19.81
CA ALA A 272 1.52 23.18 20.85
C ALA A 272 2.97 23.11 20.32
N LEU A 273 3.24 22.28 19.29
CA LEU A 273 4.60 22.06 18.79
C LEU A 273 5.02 23.00 17.66
N ALA A 274 4.07 23.41 16.81
CA ALA A 274 4.36 24.15 15.58
C ALA A 274 3.59 25.48 15.46
N GLY A 275 2.78 25.84 16.45
CA GLY A 275 1.95 27.06 16.41
C GLY A 275 0.88 27.04 15.33
N ILE A 276 0.51 25.85 14.81
CA ILE A 276 -0.47 25.72 13.73
C ILE A 276 -1.87 25.63 14.33
N SER A 277 -2.70 26.63 14.06
CA SER A 277 -4.11 26.65 14.45
C SER A 277 -5.03 26.17 13.34
N ALA A 278 -5.99 25.31 13.65
CA ALA A 278 -7.06 24.95 12.73
C ALA A 278 -8.00 26.14 12.47
N PRO A 279 -8.49 26.30 11.23
CA PRO A 279 -9.51 27.30 10.93
C PRO A 279 -10.87 26.91 11.55
N SER A 280 -11.75 27.89 11.69
CA SER A 280 -13.14 27.64 12.09
C SER A 280 -13.87 26.81 11.03
N THR A 281 -14.53 25.74 11.46
CA THR A 281 -15.32 24.86 10.59
C THR A 281 -16.79 24.85 10.94
N THR A 282 -17.61 24.47 9.97
CA THR A 282 -19.04 24.17 10.16
C THR A 282 -19.22 22.72 10.60
N ALA A 283 -20.27 22.46 11.38
CA ALA A 283 -20.60 21.11 11.82
C ALA A 283 -20.82 20.15 10.63
N VAL A 284 -20.60 18.86 10.86
CA VAL A 284 -20.86 17.80 9.88
C VAL A 284 -22.34 17.84 9.49
N THR A 285 -22.62 17.85 8.19
CA THR A 285 -24.01 17.87 7.71
C THR A 285 -24.71 16.54 7.99
N PRO A 286 -26.04 16.51 8.24
CA PRO A 286 -26.75 15.26 8.50
C PRO A 286 -26.57 14.16 7.43
N PRO A 287 -26.56 14.45 6.11
CA PRO A 287 -26.31 13.43 5.10
C PRO A 287 -24.91 12.81 5.21
N LEU A 288 -23.87 13.61 5.47
CA LEU A 288 -22.52 13.10 5.67
C LEU A 288 -22.43 12.27 6.96
N GLN A 289 -23.08 12.72 8.03
CA GLN A 289 -23.11 12.00 9.30
C GLN A 289 -23.76 10.61 9.16
N ILE A 290 -24.90 10.54 8.46
CA ILE A 290 -25.58 9.26 8.16
C ILE A 290 -24.67 8.35 7.32
N ALA A 291 -24.01 8.90 6.29
CA ALA A 291 -23.08 8.14 5.47
C ALA A 291 -21.90 7.59 6.30
N VAL A 292 -21.32 8.40 7.18
CA VAL A 292 -20.24 7.98 8.10
C VAL A 292 -20.71 6.86 9.01
N TYR A 293 -21.91 6.95 9.61
CA TYR A 293 -22.46 5.87 10.44
C TYR A 293 -22.68 4.59 9.63
N GLY A 294 -23.19 4.70 8.39
CA GLY A 294 -23.31 3.56 7.49
C GLY A 294 -21.96 2.88 7.23
N VAL A 295 -20.91 3.66 6.96
CA VAL A 295 -19.55 3.14 6.75
C VAL A 295 -19.00 2.49 8.01
N VAL A 296 -19.23 3.06 9.19
CA VAL A 296 -18.83 2.44 10.47
C VAL A 296 -19.48 1.07 10.63
N VAL A 297 -20.78 0.94 10.35
CA VAL A 297 -21.49 -0.35 10.41
C VAL A 297 -20.91 -1.34 9.40
N VAL A 298 -20.68 -0.92 8.15
CA VAL A 298 -20.07 -1.77 7.12
C VAL A 298 -18.69 -2.25 7.57
N VAL A 299 -17.82 -1.36 8.05
CA VAL A 299 -16.49 -1.74 8.50
C VAL A 299 -16.54 -2.66 9.72
N ALA A 300 -17.45 -2.42 10.66
CA ALA A 300 -17.63 -3.28 11.83
C ALA A 300 -18.05 -4.70 11.43
N VAL A 301 -19.02 -4.84 10.52
CA VAL A 301 -19.48 -6.14 10.00
C VAL A 301 -18.36 -6.85 9.25
N LEU A 302 -17.70 -6.18 8.31
CA LEU A 302 -16.65 -6.78 7.50
C LEU A 302 -15.40 -7.12 8.32
N SER A 303 -15.17 -6.44 9.45
CA SER A 303 -14.04 -6.70 10.36
C SER A 303 -14.06 -8.09 10.98
N TYR A 304 -15.19 -8.80 10.94
CA TYR A 304 -15.28 -10.21 11.35
C TYR A 304 -14.21 -11.08 10.67
N TRP A 305 -14.00 -10.92 9.36
CA TRP A 305 -13.07 -11.74 8.59
C TRP A 305 -11.59 -11.51 8.94
N PRO A 306 -11.05 -10.28 8.92
CA PRO A 306 -9.67 -10.05 9.33
C PRO A 306 -9.43 -10.37 10.81
N ILE A 307 -10.39 -10.13 11.71
CA ILE A 307 -10.25 -10.49 13.13
C ILE A 307 -10.13 -12.01 13.26
N ARG A 308 -11.01 -12.77 12.62
CA ARG A 308 -10.93 -14.24 12.62
C ARG A 308 -9.58 -14.73 12.06
N ASN A 309 -9.07 -14.11 11.01
CA ASN A 309 -7.75 -14.41 10.47
C ASN A 309 -6.60 -14.08 11.45
N MET A 310 -6.68 -12.94 12.15
CA MET A 310 -5.68 -12.53 13.15
C MET A 310 -5.69 -13.43 14.39
N VAL A 311 -6.83 -13.99 14.79
CA VAL A 311 -6.91 -14.92 15.93
C VAL A 311 -6.52 -16.36 15.52
N SER A 312 -6.66 -16.71 14.24
CA SER A 312 -6.29 -18.03 13.71
C SER A 312 -4.78 -18.31 13.80
N SER A 313 -4.42 -19.57 14.07
CA SER A 313 -3.04 -20.07 13.96
C SER A 313 -2.56 -20.13 12.50
N GLY A 314 -3.47 -20.42 11.56
CA GLY A 314 -3.22 -20.47 10.12
C GLY A 314 -3.50 -19.14 9.42
N GLN A 315 -2.91 -18.05 9.91
CA GLN A 315 -3.13 -16.71 9.38
C GLN A 315 -2.76 -16.63 7.89
N THR A 316 -3.67 -16.12 7.06
CA THR A 316 -3.40 -15.80 5.66
C THR A 316 -2.88 -14.37 5.53
N MET A 317 -1.89 -14.17 4.67
CA MET A 317 -1.28 -12.87 4.37
C MET A 317 -1.96 -12.18 3.18
N ASN A 318 -2.23 -10.88 3.27
CA ASN A 318 -2.71 -10.02 2.17
C ASN A 318 -3.97 -10.55 1.46
N ARG A 319 -4.95 -11.06 2.22
CA ARG A 319 -6.21 -11.57 1.68
C ARG A 319 -7.29 -10.49 1.71
N SER A 320 -7.92 -10.29 0.55
CA SER A 320 -9.21 -9.63 0.42
C SER A 320 -10.35 -10.62 0.60
N PHE A 321 -11.42 -10.19 1.26
CA PHE A 321 -12.61 -11.01 1.51
C PHE A 321 -13.80 -10.61 0.61
N ASP A 322 -13.67 -9.52 -0.13
CA ASP A 322 -14.69 -9.01 -1.02
C ASP A 322 -14.09 -8.40 -2.32
N PRO A 323 -14.92 -8.23 -3.37
CA PRO A 323 -14.47 -7.70 -4.67
C PRO A 323 -14.11 -6.20 -4.68
N LEU A 324 -14.49 -5.45 -3.64
CA LEU A 324 -14.19 -4.02 -3.49
C LEU A 324 -12.93 -3.77 -2.67
N HIS A 325 -12.28 -4.84 -2.17
CA HIS A 325 -11.09 -4.78 -1.33
C HIS A 325 -11.30 -3.94 -0.08
N LEU A 326 -12.41 -4.15 0.63
CA LEU A 326 -12.74 -3.44 1.85
C LEU A 326 -12.51 -4.34 3.07
N VAL A 327 -11.77 -3.82 4.05
CA VAL A 327 -11.55 -4.47 5.35
C VAL A 327 -10.76 -5.78 5.20
N ASN A 328 -9.53 -5.65 4.71
CA ASN A 328 -8.66 -6.76 4.38
C ASN A 328 -7.75 -7.18 5.54
N THR A 329 -7.02 -8.27 5.31
CA THR A 329 -5.84 -8.65 6.11
C THR A 329 -4.57 -8.21 5.43
N TYR A 330 -3.60 -7.78 6.21
CA TYR A 330 -2.30 -7.36 5.72
C TYR A 330 -1.21 -8.13 6.45
N GLY A 331 -0.15 -8.45 5.73
CA GLY A 331 1.05 -9.02 6.32
C GLY A 331 2.24 -8.86 5.40
N ALA A 332 3.43 -8.88 5.99
CA ALA A 332 4.67 -8.70 5.26
C ALA A 332 5.72 -9.66 5.80
N PHE A 333 6.40 -10.36 4.88
CA PHE A 333 7.59 -11.15 5.17
C PHE A 333 7.42 -12.21 6.28
N GLY A 334 6.25 -12.86 6.34
CA GLY A 334 6.03 -13.98 7.27
C GLY A 334 7.01 -15.13 7.07
N SER A 335 7.45 -15.36 5.82
CA SER A 335 8.53 -16.28 5.45
C SER A 335 9.68 -15.52 4.82
N ILE A 336 10.92 -15.92 5.13
CA ILE A 336 12.13 -15.29 4.59
C ILE A 336 12.82 -16.21 3.60
N THR A 337 13.17 -15.68 2.43
CA THR A 337 13.98 -16.42 1.47
C THR A 337 15.43 -16.47 1.95
N ARG A 338 16.09 -17.62 1.86
CA ARG A 338 17.52 -17.78 2.22
C ARG A 338 18.42 -17.72 0.99
N GLU A 339 17.92 -18.23 -0.12
CA GLU A 339 18.61 -18.22 -1.41
C GLU A 339 17.72 -17.55 -2.46
N ARG A 340 18.30 -16.60 -3.19
CA ARG A 340 17.57 -15.83 -4.19
C ARG A 340 18.01 -16.25 -5.59
N TYR A 341 17.14 -16.98 -6.26
CA TYR A 341 17.26 -17.27 -7.68
C TYR A 341 16.62 -16.14 -8.49
N GLU A 342 17.34 -15.63 -9.49
CA GLU A 342 16.83 -14.65 -10.46
C GLU A 342 16.89 -15.24 -11.87
N LEU A 343 15.86 -14.97 -12.67
CA LEU A 343 15.84 -15.40 -14.07
C LEU A 343 16.61 -14.38 -14.92
N VAL A 344 17.62 -14.86 -15.61
CA VAL A 344 18.22 -14.16 -16.76
C VAL A 344 17.42 -14.57 -17.99
N ILE A 345 16.83 -13.60 -18.68
CA ILE A 345 16.12 -13.85 -19.93
C ILE A 345 16.99 -13.35 -21.05
N GLU A 346 17.26 -14.23 -22.00
CA GLU A 346 18.05 -13.90 -23.18
C GLU A 346 17.15 -13.91 -24.42
N GLY A 347 17.47 -13.05 -25.37
CA GLY A 347 16.89 -13.11 -26.70
C GLY A 347 17.95 -12.82 -27.74
N THR A 348 17.66 -13.24 -28.95
CA THR A 348 18.48 -12.99 -30.13
C THR A 348 17.64 -12.29 -31.19
N THR A 349 18.30 -11.51 -32.04
CA THR A 349 17.73 -10.98 -33.28
C THR A 349 18.14 -11.81 -34.49
N ASP A 350 18.94 -12.86 -34.30
CA ASP A 350 19.38 -13.74 -35.37
C ASP A 350 18.18 -14.51 -35.94
N GLU A 351 18.09 -14.55 -37.26
CA GLU A 351 16.97 -15.21 -37.95
C GLU A 351 17.08 -16.75 -37.89
N GLU A 352 18.30 -17.27 -37.85
CA GLU A 352 18.59 -18.70 -37.73
C GLU A 352 19.32 -19.00 -36.42
N LEU A 353 18.76 -19.94 -35.66
CA LEU A 353 19.36 -20.42 -34.42
C LEU A 353 20.45 -21.44 -34.73
N THR A 354 21.69 -21.10 -34.40
CA THR A 354 22.88 -21.95 -34.55
C THR A 354 23.64 -22.02 -33.23
N ASP A 355 24.68 -22.85 -33.17
CA ASP A 355 25.56 -22.91 -31.99
C ASP A 355 26.35 -21.60 -31.76
N GLU A 356 26.38 -20.69 -32.74
CA GLU A 356 27.06 -19.40 -32.69
C GLU A 356 26.11 -18.20 -32.46
N THR A 357 24.81 -18.45 -32.23
CA THR A 357 23.81 -17.40 -32.04
C THR A 357 24.18 -16.44 -30.91
N ASP A 358 24.12 -15.13 -31.20
CA ASP A 358 24.39 -14.07 -30.22
C ASP A 358 23.17 -13.90 -29.30
N TRP A 359 23.28 -14.40 -28.07
CA TRP A 359 22.27 -14.26 -27.04
C TRP A 359 22.54 -13.02 -26.19
N ARG A 360 21.54 -12.14 -26.11
CA ARG A 360 21.63 -10.92 -25.29
C ARG A 360 20.65 -10.98 -24.13
N SER A 361 21.18 -10.75 -22.94
CA SER A 361 20.39 -10.66 -21.71
C SER A 361 19.53 -9.40 -21.69
N TYR A 362 18.24 -9.56 -21.45
CA TYR A 362 17.31 -8.47 -21.17
C TYR A 362 17.45 -8.00 -19.71
N GLU A 363 17.94 -6.79 -19.53
CA GLU A 363 18.07 -6.18 -18.20
C GLU A 363 16.75 -5.59 -17.71
N PHE A 364 16.42 -5.88 -16.44
CA PHE A 364 15.30 -5.24 -15.75
C PHE A 364 15.75 -3.99 -15.01
N LYS A 365 14.83 -3.04 -14.84
CA LYS A 365 15.14 -1.72 -14.27
C LYS A 365 15.56 -1.77 -12.80
N GLY A 366 15.01 -2.69 -12.01
CA GLY A 366 15.28 -2.77 -10.58
C GLY A 366 15.67 -4.15 -10.07
N LYS A 367 15.75 -5.18 -10.93
CA LYS A 367 16.31 -6.47 -10.51
C LYS A 367 17.83 -6.39 -10.38
N PRO A 368 18.42 -6.99 -9.34
CA PRO A 368 19.86 -7.10 -9.20
C PRO A 368 20.38 -8.33 -9.96
N THR A 369 20.18 -8.36 -11.28
CA THR A 369 20.75 -9.41 -12.15
C THR A 369 22.21 -9.13 -12.52
N ASP A 370 22.55 -7.85 -12.71
CA ASP A 370 23.93 -7.40 -12.82
C ASP A 370 24.51 -7.16 -11.42
N THR A 371 25.51 -7.96 -11.05
CA THR A 371 26.14 -7.91 -9.73
C THR A 371 27.13 -6.76 -9.56
N ASP A 372 27.58 -6.16 -10.65
CA ASP A 372 28.52 -5.03 -10.64
C ASP A 372 27.78 -3.69 -10.51
N ARG A 373 26.46 -3.71 -10.69
CA ARG A 373 25.60 -2.53 -10.60
C ARG A 373 24.99 -2.34 -9.23
N ARG A 374 25.16 -1.14 -8.68
CA ARG A 374 24.46 -0.73 -7.44
C ARG A 374 22.93 -0.67 -7.68
N PRO A 375 22.11 -1.31 -6.81
CA PRO A 375 20.65 -1.26 -6.94
C PRO A 375 20.12 0.17 -6.77
N PRO A 376 19.18 0.63 -7.62
CA PRO A 376 18.58 1.97 -7.54
C PRO A 376 17.46 2.09 -6.49
N GLN A 377 17.12 3.33 -6.12
CA GLN A 377 15.93 3.65 -5.31
C GLN A 377 14.73 3.83 -6.24
N TRP A 378 13.73 2.96 -6.10
CA TRP A 378 12.49 2.99 -6.89
C TRP A 378 11.27 3.34 -6.05
N ALA A 379 11.15 2.79 -4.85
CA ALA A 379 10.00 3.05 -3.98
C ALA A 379 9.88 4.55 -3.69
N PRO A 380 8.68 5.16 -3.78
CA PRO A 380 7.37 4.48 -3.80
C PRO A 380 6.87 3.99 -5.16
N TYR A 381 7.59 4.23 -6.27
CA TYR A 381 7.20 3.72 -7.58
C TYR A 381 7.28 2.19 -7.65
N HIS A 382 6.27 1.56 -8.25
CA HIS A 382 6.16 0.09 -8.34
C HIS A 382 6.53 -0.39 -9.75
N LEU A 383 7.68 -1.06 -9.88
CA LEU A 383 8.03 -1.82 -11.08
C LEU A 383 7.33 -3.19 -11.07
N ARG A 384 6.15 -3.26 -11.71
CA ARG A 384 5.24 -4.41 -11.57
C ARG A 384 5.83 -5.71 -12.11
N LEU A 385 6.47 -5.63 -13.28
CA LEU A 385 7.07 -6.80 -13.93
C LEU A 385 8.24 -7.36 -13.09
N ASP A 386 9.14 -6.48 -12.64
CA ASP A 386 10.29 -6.81 -11.79
C ASP A 386 9.84 -7.48 -10.48
N TRP A 387 8.79 -6.95 -9.84
CA TRP A 387 8.26 -7.52 -8.60
C TRP A 387 7.61 -8.90 -8.77
N SER A 388 6.77 -9.07 -9.80
CA SER A 388 5.95 -10.28 -9.98
C SER A 388 6.77 -11.52 -10.34
N ARG A 389 7.89 -11.38 -11.07
CA ARG A 389 8.66 -12.54 -11.54
C ARG A 389 9.34 -13.32 -10.42
N ARG A 390 9.73 -12.66 -9.31
CA ARG A 390 10.26 -13.38 -8.14
C ARG A 390 9.28 -14.45 -7.64
N LYS A 391 7.99 -14.13 -7.53
CA LYS A 391 6.97 -15.07 -7.04
C LYS A 391 6.88 -16.31 -7.95
N ILE A 392 6.99 -16.12 -9.26
CA ILE A 392 6.89 -17.21 -10.25
C ILE A 392 8.07 -18.18 -10.10
N VAL A 393 9.29 -17.66 -9.95
CA VAL A 393 10.52 -18.46 -9.82
C VAL A 393 10.56 -19.19 -8.49
N GLN A 394 10.33 -18.47 -7.39
CA GLN A 394 10.43 -19.05 -6.05
C GLN A 394 9.35 -20.09 -5.79
N ASN A 395 8.13 -19.92 -6.35
CA ASN A 395 7.08 -20.93 -6.21
C ASN A 395 7.36 -22.20 -7.03
N ARG A 396 8.09 -22.10 -8.16
CA ARG A 396 8.46 -23.26 -9.00
C ARG A 396 9.69 -24.01 -8.51
N LEU A 397 10.64 -23.30 -7.89
CA LEU A 397 11.89 -23.90 -7.39
C LEU A 397 11.79 -24.31 -5.91
N GLY A 398 10.97 -23.63 -5.11
CA GLY A 398 10.74 -23.96 -3.69
C GLY A 398 9.77 -25.12 -3.46
N SER A 399 9.24 -25.74 -4.53
CA SER A 399 8.45 -26.98 -4.48
C SER A 399 9.29 -28.23 -4.78
N ARG A 400 10.62 -28.13 -4.71
CA ARG A 400 11.55 -29.26 -4.80
C ARG A 400 12.14 -29.58 -3.45
#